data_AF-A0ABD3ZGG8-F1
#
_entry.id   AF-A0ABD3ZGG8-F1
#
_cell.length_a   1.000
_cell.length_b   1.000
_cell.length_c   1.000
_cell.angle_alpha   90.00
_cell.angle_beta   90.00
_cell.angle_gamma   90.00
#
_symmetry.space_group_name_H-M   'P 1'
#
loop_
_entity.id
_entity.type
_entity.pdbx_description
1 polymer ?
#
loop_
_entity_poly.entity_id
_entity_poly.type
_entity_poly.pdbx_seq_one_letter_code
_entity_poly.pdbx_strand_id
1 'polypeptide(L)'
;MNIADKNNFKEIQPTKDYINAYAEVAGCTIFRINDTDRMANFMFIVNEPVPYVDIRGEISKQDYEKKKVASITMTYKQAEAFYLSLKKQFEGN
;
A
#
# COMPACT_ATOMS: atom_id res chain seq x y z
N MET A 1 21.97 -2.58 -9.65
CA MET A 1 22.73 -3.05 -8.48
C MET A 1 21.97 -2.57 -7.25
N ASN A 2 21.34 -3.48 -6.52
CA ASN A 2 20.38 -3.14 -5.47
C ASN A 2 21.15 -2.61 -4.24
N ILE A 3 20.60 -1.67 -3.48
CA ILE A 3 21.33 -1.03 -2.36
C ILE A 3 21.73 -2.07 -1.28
N ALA A 4 20.98 -3.17 -1.17
CA ALA A 4 21.29 -4.31 -0.31
C ALA A 4 22.64 -4.99 -0.65
N ASP A 5 23.05 -5.02 -1.93
CA ASP A 5 24.26 -5.72 -2.38
C ASP A 5 25.56 -4.99 -1.99
N LYS A 6 25.51 -3.68 -1.74
CA LYS A 6 26.71 -2.89 -1.44
C LYS A 6 27.19 -3.00 0.02
N ASN A 7 26.34 -3.47 0.94
CA ASN A 7 26.61 -3.34 2.38
C ASN A 7 26.30 -4.60 3.23
N ASN A 8 26.17 -5.79 2.62
CA ASN A 8 25.96 -7.06 3.35
C ASN A 8 24.75 -7.11 4.31
N PHE A 9 23.68 -6.36 4.03
CA PHE A 9 22.46 -6.44 4.83
C PHE A 9 21.57 -7.60 4.37
N LYS A 10 20.90 -8.26 5.32
CA LYS A 10 19.87 -9.28 5.05
C LYS A 10 18.52 -8.78 5.56
N GLU A 11 17.51 -8.83 4.69
CA GLU A 11 16.12 -8.46 5.01
C GLU A 11 15.48 -9.51 5.94
N ILE A 12 14.81 -9.06 6.99
CA ILE A 12 14.00 -9.91 7.87
C ILE A 12 12.59 -10.03 7.28
N GLN A 13 12.11 -11.25 7.04
CA GLN A 13 10.77 -11.50 6.49
C GLN A 13 9.69 -11.26 7.56
N PRO A 14 8.74 -10.34 7.37
CA PRO A 14 7.68 -10.09 8.34
C PRO A 14 6.66 -11.24 8.39
N THR A 15 6.19 -11.57 9.59
CA THR A 15 5.14 -12.59 9.85
C THR A 15 3.75 -12.06 9.46
N LYS A 16 2.95 -12.90 8.78
CA LYS A 16 1.72 -12.56 8.05
C LYS A 16 0.51 -12.08 8.88
N ASP A 17 0.62 -12.06 10.21
CA ASP A 17 -0.56 -11.98 11.09
C ASP A 17 -1.06 -10.56 11.39
N TYR A 18 -0.40 -9.54 10.85
CA TYR A 18 -0.83 -8.16 10.95
C TYR A 18 -1.15 -7.61 9.55
N ILE A 19 -2.38 -7.84 9.07
CA ILE A 19 -2.99 -6.83 8.20
C ILE A 19 -3.25 -5.64 9.14
N ASN A 20 -2.23 -4.81 9.33
CA ASN A 20 -2.30 -3.63 10.16
C ASN A 20 -3.38 -2.71 9.60
N ALA A 21 -4.33 -2.35 10.45
CA ALA A 21 -5.60 -1.69 10.16
C ALA A 21 -5.50 -0.25 9.61
N TYR A 22 -4.38 0.12 8.98
CA TYR A 22 -4.05 1.50 8.59
C TYR A 22 -3.41 1.57 7.19
N ALA A 23 -3.91 0.78 6.24
CA ALA A 23 -3.52 0.95 4.84
C ALA A 23 -4.14 2.25 4.28
N GLU A 24 -3.28 3.18 3.88
CA GLU A 24 -3.71 4.41 3.22
C GLU A 24 -4.07 4.12 1.76
N VAL A 25 -5.10 4.80 1.25
CA VAL A 25 -5.35 4.82 -0.20
C VAL A 25 -4.20 5.58 -0.85
N ALA A 26 -3.29 4.84 -1.48
CA ALA A 26 -2.13 5.37 -2.17
C ALA A 26 -2.51 6.15 -3.43
N GLY A 27 -3.59 5.71 -4.07
CA GLY A 27 -4.05 6.27 -5.32
C GLY A 27 -5.28 5.56 -5.86
N CYS A 28 -5.99 6.27 -6.72
CA CYS A 28 -7.08 5.76 -7.53
C CYS A 28 -6.68 5.93 -9.00
N THR A 29 -6.69 4.83 -9.76
CA THR A 29 -6.43 4.85 -11.20
C THR A 29 -7.72 4.52 -11.93
N ILE A 30 -8.19 5.43 -12.78
CA ILE A 30 -9.33 5.21 -13.66
C ILE A 30 -8.82 4.79 -15.03
N PHE A 31 -9.33 3.68 -15.55
CA PHE A 31 -8.99 3.19 -16.88
C PHE A 31 -10.25 2.80 -17.66
N ARG A 32 -10.18 2.96 -18.99
CA ARG A 32 -11.27 2.57 -19.91
C ARG A 32 -11.10 1.10 -20.29
N ILE A 33 -12.17 0.33 -20.24
CA ILE A 33 -12.20 -1.02 -20.82
C ILE A 33 -12.59 -0.93 -22.30
N ASN A 34 -13.56 -0.07 -22.62
CA ASN A 34 -14.06 0.21 -23.96
C ASN A 34 -14.59 1.66 -24.04
N ASP A 35 -15.29 2.01 -25.11
CA ASP A 35 -15.80 3.38 -25.33
C ASP A 35 -16.80 3.85 -24.26
N THR A 36 -17.52 2.93 -23.64
CA THR A 36 -18.59 3.23 -22.67
C THR A 36 -18.23 2.87 -21.23
N ASP A 37 -17.36 1.88 -21.04
CA ASP A 37 -17.09 1.29 -19.73
C ASP A 37 -15.76 1.76 -19.16
N ARG A 38 -15.83 2.15 -17.89
CA ARG A 38 -14.69 2.58 -17.09
C ARG A 38 -14.63 1.76 -15.81
N MET A 39 -13.41 1.44 -15.40
CA MET A 39 -13.12 0.89 -14.09
C MET A 39 -12.25 1.85 -13.29
N ALA A 40 -12.32 1.72 -11.98
CA ALA A 40 -11.34 2.32 -11.09
C ALA A 40 -10.64 1.23 -10.28
N ASN A 41 -9.34 1.38 -10.12
CA ASN A 41 -8.55 0.61 -9.18
C ASN A 41 -8.13 1.50 -8.02
N PHE A 42 -8.48 1.10 -6.80
CA PHE A 42 -7.96 1.69 -5.58
C PHE A 42 -6.78 0.85 -5.11
N MET A 43 -5.62 1.49 -4.95
CA MET A 43 -4.43 0.86 -4.42
C MET A 43 -4.24 1.27 -2.96
N PHE A 44 -4.03 0.28 -2.10
CA PHE A 44 -3.80 0.48 -0.68
C PHE A 44 -2.36 0.16 -0.36
N ILE A 45 -1.67 1.11 0.26
CA ILE A 45 -0.29 0.96 0.72
C ILE A 45 -0.22 1.11 2.23
N VAL A 46 0.74 0.42 2.83
CA VAL A 46 1.15 0.65 4.21
C VAL A 46 2.60 1.11 4.20
N ASN A 47 2.95 1.94 5.18
CA ASN A 47 4.35 2.17 5.52
C ASN A 47 4.75 1.10 6.53
N GLU A 48 5.46 0.07 6.08
CA GLU A 48 5.96 -0.98 6.95
C GLU A 48 7.38 -0.61 7.43
N PRO A 49 7.67 -0.74 8.74
CA PRO A 49 9.03 -0.61 9.22
C PRO A 49 9.86 -1.80 8.76
N VAL A 50 11.00 -1.52 8.13
CA VAL A 50 11.96 -2.53 7.69
C VAL A 50 13.21 -2.42 8.59
N PRO A 51 13.39 -3.36 9.54
CA PRO A 51 14.57 -3.39 10.38
C PRO A 51 15.77 -3.97 9.61
N TYR A 52 16.90 -3.30 9.71
CA TYR A 52 18.18 -3.76 9.17
C TYR A 52 19.08 -4.21 10.32
N VAL A 53 19.58 -5.44 10.23
CA VAL A 53 20.51 -5.99 11.21
C VAL A 53 21.96 -5.80 10.79
N ASP A 54 22.82 -5.56 11.77
CA ASP A 54 24.26 -5.53 11.55
C ASP A 54 24.85 -6.95 11.47
N ILE A 55 26.19 -7.03 11.35
CA ILE A 55 26.91 -8.30 11.28
C ILE A 55 26.79 -9.17 12.56
N ARG A 56 26.31 -8.62 13.67
CA ARG A 56 26.08 -9.33 14.94
C ARG A 56 24.64 -9.79 15.10
N GLY A 57 23.76 -9.44 14.16
CA GLY A 57 22.33 -9.75 14.21
C GLY A 57 21.51 -8.78 15.04
N GLU A 58 22.10 -7.65 15.47
CA GLU A 58 21.40 -6.61 16.23
C GLU A 58 20.77 -5.59 15.27
N ILE A 59 19.59 -5.07 15.60
CA ILE A 59 18.93 -4.03 14.80
C ILE A 59 19.77 -2.76 14.87
N SER A 60 20.33 -2.33 13.74
CA SER A 60 21.19 -1.15 13.63
C SER A 60 20.49 0.05 13.00
N LYS A 61 19.45 -0.20 12.19
CA LYS A 61 18.67 0.83 11.50
C LYS A 61 17.24 0.36 11.28
N GLN A 62 16.30 1.29 11.26
CA GLN A 62 14.92 1.06 10.88
C GLN A 62 14.51 2.13 9.86
N ASP A 63 14.17 1.69 8.65
CA ASP A 63 13.56 2.54 7.62
C ASP A 63 12.06 2.23 7.50
N TYR A 64 11.34 3.08 6.77
CA TYR A 64 9.95 2.82 6.41
C TYR A 64 9.83 2.67 4.89
N GLU A 65 9.26 1.57 4.45
CA GLU A 65 9.04 1.30 3.03
C GLU A 65 7.55 1.25 2.72
N LYS A 66 7.18 1.84 1.58
CA LYS A 66 5.82 1.80 1.05
C LYS A 66 5.59 0.46 0.39
N LYS A 67 4.71 -0.35 0.96
CA LYS A 67 4.36 -1.67 0.43
C LYS A 67 2.91 -1.70 0.00
N LYS A 68 2.65 -2.21 -1.21
CA LYS A 68 1.29 -2.50 -1.67
C LYS A 68 0.76 -3.71 -0.89
N VAL A 69 -0.35 -3.52 -0.17
CA VAL A 69 -1.00 -4.59 0.60
C VAL A 69 -2.29 -5.08 -0.05
N ALA A 70 -3.01 -4.21 -0.74
CA ALA A 70 -4.23 -4.58 -1.43
C ALA A 70 -4.47 -3.71 -2.67
N SER A 71 -5.27 -4.23 -3.59
CA SER A 71 -5.90 -3.42 -4.62
C SER A 71 -7.29 -3.93 -4.93
N ILE A 72 -8.24 -3.01 -5.02
CA ILE A 72 -9.64 -3.33 -5.34
C ILE A 72 -9.97 -2.66 -6.67
N THR A 73 -10.39 -3.47 -7.64
CA THR A 73 -10.90 -2.97 -8.92
C THR A 73 -12.42 -3.06 -8.91
N MET A 74 -13.08 -1.99 -9.32
CA MET A 74 -14.53 -1.91 -9.39
C MET A 74 -14.96 -1.09 -10.62
N THR A 75 -16.24 -1.18 -10.98
CA THR A 75 -16.80 -0.32 -12.04
C THR A 75 -16.76 1.15 -11.60
N TYR A 76 -16.74 2.07 -12.56
CA TYR A 76 -16.71 3.50 -12.24
C TYR A 76 -17.87 3.96 -11.34
N LYS A 77 -19.08 3.44 -11.58
CA LYS A 77 -20.25 3.73 -10.72
C LYS A 77 -20.06 3.25 -9.28
N GLN A 78 -19.46 2.08 -9.08
CA GLN A 78 -19.15 1.57 -7.74
C GLN A 78 -18.08 2.42 -7.05
N ALA A 79 -17.07 2.85 -7.81
CA ALA A 79 -16.00 3.72 -7.30
C ALA A 79 -16.51 5.08 -6.86
N GLU A 80 -17.40 5.68 -7.64
CA GLU A 80 -18.07 6.94 -7.31
C GLU A 80 -18.92 6.80 -6.04
N ALA A 81 -19.74 5.75 -5.93
CA ALA A 81 -20.53 5.48 -4.74
C ALA A 81 -19.64 5.26 -3.50
N PHE A 82 -18.54 4.52 -3.65
CA PHE A 82 -17.57 4.30 -2.58
C PHE A 82 -16.93 5.62 -2.13
N TYR A 83 -16.45 6.44 -3.05
CA TYR A 83 -15.88 7.76 -2.74
C TYR A 83 -16.87 8.67 -2.02
N LEU A 84 -18.13 8.73 -2.48
CA LEU A 84 -19.17 9.54 -1.84
C LEU A 84 -19.48 9.06 -0.41
N SER A 85 -19.43 7.75 -0.17
CA SER A 85 -19.62 7.19 1.18
C SER A 85 -18.49 7.62 2.13
N LEU A 86 -17.23 7.57 1.66
CA LEU A 86 -16.08 8.04 2.42
C LEU A 86 -16.17 9.55 2.68
N LYS A 87 -16.45 10.34 1.65
CA LYS A 87 -16.59 11.79 1.76
C LYS A 87 -17.60 12.17 2.85
N LYS A 88 -18.79 11.54 2.82
CA LYS A 88 -19.83 11.77 3.83
C LYS A 88 -19.40 11.37 5.24
N GLN A 89 -18.63 10.29 5.38
CA GLN A 89 -18.12 9.82 6.67
C GLN A 89 -17.10 10.80 7.28
N PHE A 90 -16.24 11.41 6.46
CA PHE A 90 -15.12 12.23 6.94
C PHE A 90 -15.39 13.75 6.93
N GLU A 91 -16.25 14.24 6.03
CA GLU A 91 -16.51 15.68 5.85
C GLU A 91 -17.87 16.10 6.41
N GLY A 92 -18.74 15.15 6.79
CA GLY A 92 -20.13 15.45 7.14
C GLY A 92 -20.96 15.87 5.91
N ASN A 93 -22.19 16.33 6.16
CA ASN A 93 -23.07 16.86 5.11
C ASN A 93 -22.68 18.29 4.71
#